data_AF-A0A5C2LLF8-F1
#
_entry.id   AF-A0A5C2LLF8-F1
#
_cell.length_a   1.000
_cell.length_b   1.000
_cell.length_c   1.000
_cell.angle_alpha   90.00
_cell.angle_beta   90.00
_cell.angle_gamma   90.00
#
_symmetry.space_group_name_H-M   'P 1'
#
loop_
_entity.id
_entity.type
_entity.pdbx_description
1 polymer ?
#
loop_
_entity_poly.entity_id
_entity_poly.type
_entity_poly.pdbx_seq_one_letter_code
_entity_poly.pdbx_strand_id
1 'polypeptide(L)'
;MPACLWLCLDNLLLDGLSMQILLAELEHGYRYPQQLLPPLPVTFRDYLQQPSLQSPNPDSLAWWQAQLDDIPPAPALPLRCLPQEVETPRFARLNGALDSTRWHRLKKTGG
;
A
#
# COMPACT_ATOMS: atom_id res chain seq x y z
N MET A 1 2.58 23.80 25.01
CA MET A 1 3.03 22.45 24.64
C MET A 1 2.47 22.15 23.25
N PRO A 2 3.27 21.77 22.24
CA PRO A 2 2.72 21.37 20.95
C PRO A 2 1.87 20.10 21.15
N ALA A 3 0.70 20.06 20.53
CA ALA A 3 -0.10 18.84 20.47
C ALA A 3 0.56 17.84 19.52
N CYS A 4 0.61 16.57 19.90
CA CYS A 4 1.13 15.48 19.07
C CYS A 4 -0.01 14.51 18.76
N LEU A 5 -0.20 14.20 17.47
CA LEU A 5 -1.18 13.22 17.00
C LEU A 5 -0.44 11.94 16.61
N TRP A 6 -0.88 10.81 17.15
CA TRP A 6 -0.39 9.48 16.80
C TRP A 6 -1.47 8.74 16.02
N LEU A 7 -1.12 8.22 14.85
CA LEU A 7 -2.02 7.45 14.00
C LEU A 7 -1.47 6.03 13.87
N CYS A 8 -2.32 5.05 14.17
CA CYS A 8 -2.05 3.63 13.94
C CYS A 8 -3.10 3.11 12.97
N LEU A 9 -2.66 2.63 11.81
CA LEU A 9 -3.54 2.15 10.73
C LEU A 9 -3.20 0.68 10.45
N ASP A 10 -4.24 -0.13 10.28
CA ASP A 10 -4.11 -1.56 9.98
C ASP A 10 -4.27 -1.81 8.48
N ASN A 11 -3.30 -2.52 7.88
CA ASN A 11 -3.30 -2.84 6.44
C ASN A 11 -4.39 -3.82 6.02
N LEU A 12 -5.05 -4.52 6.96
CA LEU A 12 -6.24 -5.33 6.66
C LEU A 12 -7.45 -4.47 6.31
N LEU A 13 -7.50 -3.22 6.80
CA LEU A 13 -8.61 -2.30 6.58
C LEU A 13 -8.30 -1.28 5.50
N LEU A 14 -7.04 -0.84 5.42
CA LEU A 14 -6.62 0.26 4.56
C LEU A 14 -5.40 -0.17 3.76
N ASP A 15 -5.55 -0.31 2.45
CA ASP A 15 -4.41 -0.38 1.55
C ASP A 15 -3.74 1.00 1.38
N GLY A 16 -2.67 1.06 0.58
CA GLY A 16 -1.91 2.29 0.39
C GLY A 16 -2.74 3.46 -0.15
N LEU A 17 -3.69 3.19 -1.05
CA LEU A 17 -4.56 4.24 -1.61
C LEU A 17 -5.61 4.68 -0.59
N SER A 18 -6.23 3.72 0.12
CA SER A 18 -7.22 3.99 1.15
C SER A 18 -6.63 4.83 2.29
N MET A 19 -5.38 4.59 2.68
CA MET A 19 -4.67 5.43 3.65
C MET A 19 -4.46 6.87 3.14
N GLN A 20 -4.12 7.04 1.86
CA GLN A 20 -3.96 8.38 1.27
C GLN A 20 -5.28 9.16 1.26
N ILE A 21 -6.38 8.51 0.89
CA ILE A 21 -7.72 9.10 0.91
C ILE A 21 -8.07 9.53 2.35
N LEU A 22 -7.93 8.63 3.32
CA LEU A 22 -8.24 8.92 4.73
C LEU A 22 -7.44 10.13 5.25
N LEU A 23 -6.14 10.20 4.97
CA LEU A 23 -5.29 11.31 5.43
C LEU A 23 -5.65 12.63 4.73
N ALA A 24 -6.02 12.60 3.45
CA ALA A 24 -6.46 13.79 2.72
C ALA A 24 -7.83 14.30 3.22
N GLU A 25 -8.78 13.40 3.51
CA GLU A 25 -10.09 13.76 4.07
C GLU A 25 -9.96 14.27 5.51
N LEU A 26 -9.07 13.68 6.31
CA LEU A 26 -8.73 14.19 7.64
C LEU A 26 -8.20 15.63 7.55
N GLU A 27 -7.23 15.87 6.67
CA GLU A 27 -6.70 17.21 6.41
C GLU A 27 -7.78 18.20 5.96
N HIS A 28 -8.69 17.76 5.08
CA HIS A 28 -9.83 18.56 4.62
C HIS A 28 -10.75 18.96 5.79
N GLY A 29 -11.15 17.99 6.62
CA GLY A 29 -12.03 18.24 7.77
C GLY A 29 -11.43 19.20 8.79
N TYR A 30 -10.11 19.17 8.97
CA TYR A 30 -9.40 20.13 9.82
C TYR A 30 -9.35 21.54 9.23
N ARG A 31 -9.19 21.68 7.91
CA ARG A 31 -9.10 22.99 7.25
C ARG A 31 -10.46 23.64 6.99
N TYR A 32 -11.49 22.84 6.73
CA TYR A 32 -12.80 23.30 6.28
C TYR A 32 -13.93 22.66 7.11
N PRO A 33 -14.03 22.94 8.43
CA PRO A 33 -14.95 22.23 9.33
C PRO A 33 -16.44 22.42 9.00
N GLN A 34 -16.79 23.43 8.19
CA GLN A 34 -18.16 23.69 7.74
C GLN A 34 -18.48 23.05 6.38
N GLN A 35 -17.49 22.48 5.70
CA GLN A 35 -17.66 21.82 4.40
C GLN A 35 -17.69 20.31 4.65
N LEU A 36 -18.90 19.75 4.56
CA LEU A 36 -19.07 18.30 4.63
C LEU A 36 -18.69 17.67 3.30
N LEU A 37 -17.91 16.59 3.38
CA LEU A 37 -17.65 15.73 2.24
C LEU A 37 -18.94 15.02 1.83
N PRO A 38 -19.16 14.80 0.52
CA PRO A 38 -20.33 14.07 0.05
C PRO A 38 -20.30 12.63 0.60
N PRO A 39 -21.48 12.03 0.88
CA PRO A 39 -21.53 10.65 1.31
C PRO A 39 -21.00 9.72 0.22
N LEU A 40 -20.34 8.64 0.63
CA LEU A 40 -19.88 7.60 -0.30
C LEU A 40 -21.10 6.87 -0.90
N PRO A 41 -21.22 6.79 -2.23
CA PRO A 41 -22.34 6.11 -2.88
C PRO A 41 -22.20 4.58 -2.86
N VAL A 42 -21.02 4.07 -2.46
CA VAL A 42 -20.66 2.65 -2.48
C VAL A 42 -19.81 2.33 -1.25
N THR A 43 -19.94 1.10 -0.75
CA THR A 43 -19.15 0.57 0.35
C THR A 43 -18.22 -0.53 -0.13
N PHE A 44 -17.22 -0.88 0.68
CA PHE A 44 -16.35 -2.02 0.40
C PHE A 44 -17.12 -3.34 0.31
N ARG A 45 -18.25 -3.47 1.03
CA ARG A 45 -19.12 -4.64 0.93
C ARG A 45 -19.72 -4.76 -0.48
N ASP A 46 -20.19 -3.65 -1.04
CA ASP A 46 -20.78 -3.65 -2.38
C ASP A 46 -19.74 -4.04 -3.43
N TYR A 47 -18.47 -3.64 -3.23
CA TYR A 47 -17.35 -4.11 -4.04
C TYR A 47 -17.18 -5.64 -3.93
N LEU A 48 -17.15 -6.21 -2.72
CA LEU A 48 -17.00 -7.66 -2.51
C LEU A 48 -18.15 -8.50 -3.10
N GLN A 49 -19.34 -7.92 -3.24
CA GLN A 49 -20.50 -8.59 -3.82
C GLN A 49 -20.50 -8.62 -5.35
N GLN A 50 -19.51 -8.00 -6.01
CA GLN A 50 -19.42 -8.04 -7.46
C GLN A 50 -19.19 -9.47 -7.98
N PRO A 51 -19.96 -9.95 -8.98
CA PRO A 51 -19.83 -11.30 -9.52
C PRO A 51 -18.43 -11.63 -10.05
N SER A 52 -17.71 -10.62 -10.55
CA SER A 52 -16.33 -10.74 -11.03
C SER A 52 -15.33 -11.16 -9.95
N LEU A 53 -15.66 -10.97 -8.67
CA LEU A 53 -14.82 -11.38 -7.54
C LEU A 53 -15.18 -12.76 -6.99
N GLN A 54 -16.32 -13.34 -7.41
CA GLN A 54 -16.81 -14.62 -6.89
C GLN A 54 -16.02 -15.81 -7.44
N SER A 55 -15.47 -15.68 -8.65
CA SER A 55 -14.66 -16.71 -9.28
C SER A 55 -13.36 -16.10 -9.81
N PRO A 56 -12.19 -16.71 -9.54
CA PRO A 56 -10.94 -16.27 -10.12
C PRO A 56 -11.00 -16.35 -11.65
N ASN A 57 -10.38 -15.40 -12.32
CA ASN A 57 -10.26 -15.43 -13.78
C ASN A 57 -9.41 -16.65 -14.19
N PRO A 58 -9.97 -17.61 -14.97
CA PRO A 58 -9.29 -18.85 -15.32
C PRO A 58 -8.03 -18.61 -16.17
N ASP A 59 -8.04 -17.59 -17.03
CA ASP A 59 -6.89 -17.26 -17.89
C ASP A 59 -5.73 -16.71 -17.04
N SER A 60 -6.04 -15.86 -16.06
CA SER A 60 -5.04 -15.35 -15.11
C SER A 60 -4.44 -16.49 -14.28
N LEU A 61 -5.29 -17.41 -13.81
CA LEU A 61 -4.84 -18.57 -13.04
C LEU A 61 -3.94 -19.48 -13.86
N ALA A 62 -4.35 -19.84 -15.08
CA ALA A 62 -3.56 -20.69 -15.98
C ALA A 62 -2.22 -20.04 -16.34
N TRP A 63 -2.22 -18.72 -16.59
CA TRP A 63 -0.98 -17.98 -16.84
C TRP A 63 -0.03 -18.06 -15.65
N TRP A 64 -0.49 -17.71 -14.44
CA TRP A 64 0.36 -17.76 -13.26
C TRP A 64 0.87 -19.17 -12.96
N GLN A 65 0.03 -20.20 -13.11
CA GLN A 65 0.44 -21.60 -12.93
C GLN A 65 1.59 -21.97 -13.88
N ALA A 66 1.51 -21.58 -15.15
CA ALA A 66 2.60 -21.82 -16.10
C ALA A 66 3.88 -21.04 -15.78
N GLN A 67 3.78 -19.88 -15.12
CA GLN A 67 4.97 -19.08 -14.74
C GLN A 67 5.67 -19.61 -13.49
N LEU A 68 4.96 -20.28 -12.56
CA LEU A 68 5.51 -20.69 -11.26
C LEU A 68 6.78 -21.55 -11.37
N ASP A 69 6.87 -22.40 -12.40
CA ASP A 69 8.01 -23.29 -12.63
C ASP A 69 9.29 -22.52 -13.01
N ASP A 70 9.15 -21.32 -13.56
CA ASP A 70 10.25 -20.49 -14.06
C ASP A 70 10.58 -19.30 -13.13
N ILE A 71 9.91 -19.17 -11.99
CA ILE A 71 10.17 -18.07 -11.04
C ILE A 71 11.57 -18.27 -10.42
N PRO A 72 12.49 -17.28 -10.54
CA PRO A 72 13.80 -17.39 -9.91
C PRO A 72 13.67 -17.44 -8.39
N PRO A 73 14.63 -18.09 -7.69
CA PRO A 73 14.63 -18.10 -6.24
C PRO A 73 14.74 -16.67 -5.68
N ALA A 74 14.30 -16.50 -4.43
CA ALA A 74 14.41 -15.23 -3.73
C ALA A 74 15.87 -14.73 -3.73
N PRO A 75 16.11 -13.41 -3.84
CA PRO A 75 17.46 -12.85 -3.80
C PRO A 75 18.21 -13.26 -2.53
N ALA A 76 19.41 -13.80 -2.70
CA ALA A 76 20.29 -14.23 -1.59
C ALA A 76 21.00 -13.03 -0.94
N LEU A 77 20.24 -12.18 -0.25
CA LEU A 77 20.79 -11.06 0.52
C LEU A 77 21.59 -11.57 1.74
N PRO A 78 22.67 -10.88 2.15
CA PRO A 78 23.40 -11.25 3.35
C PRO A 78 22.50 -11.10 4.59
N LEU A 79 22.34 -12.21 5.33
CA LEU A 79 21.47 -12.27 6.49
C LEU A 79 22.27 -12.20 7.80
N ARG A 80 21.70 -11.52 8.80
CA ARG A 80 22.24 -11.54 10.17
C ARG A 80 21.88 -12.84 10.91
N CYS A 81 20.68 -13.35 10.67
CA CYS A 81 20.14 -14.61 11.17
C CYS A 81 19.08 -15.13 10.19
N LEU A 82 18.67 -16.38 10.30
CA LEU A 82 17.64 -16.93 9.42
C LEU A 82 16.26 -16.35 9.78
N PRO A 83 15.35 -16.10 8.82
CA PRO A 83 14.04 -15.54 9.11
C PRO A 83 13.21 -16.39 10.09
N GLN A 84 13.35 -17.72 10.04
CA GLN A 84 12.66 -18.63 10.97
C GLN A 84 13.14 -18.51 12.43
N GLU A 85 14.29 -17.89 12.67
CA GLU A 85 14.85 -17.68 14.03
C GLU A 85 14.30 -16.40 14.67
N VAL A 86 13.51 -15.61 13.94
CA VAL A 86 12.91 -14.37 14.43
C VAL A 86 11.60 -14.68 15.16
N GLU A 87 11.63 -14.65 16.50
CA GLU A 87 10.44 -14.90 17.32
C GLU A 87 9.39 -13.78 17.23
N THR A 88 9.84 -12.51 17.33
CA THR A 88 8.96 -11.34 17.23
C THR A 88 9.50 -10.38 16.20
N PRO A 89 8.82 -10.20 15.05
CA PRO A 89 9.29 -9.28 14.02
C PRO A 89 9.20 -7.84 14.54
N ARG A 90 10.31 -7.11 14.43
CA ARG A 90 10.39 -5.67 14.70
C ARG A 90 10.95 -4.96 13.48
N PHE A 91 10.26 -3.92 13.05
CA PHE A 91 10.63 -3.17 11.86
C PHE A 91 11.23 -1.82 12.25
N ALA A 92 12.34 -1.47 11.60
CA ALA A 92 12.89 -0.12 11.62
C ALA A 92 12.57 0.54 10.27
N ARG A 93 12.04 1.76 10.30
CA ARG A 93 11.79 2.52 9.08
C ARG A 93 13.05 3.28 8.69
N LEU A 94 13.64 2.92 7.57
CA LEU A 94 14.70 3.68 6.92
C LEU A 94 14.05 4.60 5.87
N ASN A 95 14.52 5.84 5.78
CA ASN A 95 14.05 6.81 4.79
C ASN A 95 15.22 7.36 3.97
N GLY A 96 14.95 7.68 2.72
CA GLY A 96 15.88 8.33 1.81
C GLY A 96 15.10 9.24 0.87
N ALA A 97 15.70 10.36 0.47
CA ALA A 97 15.07 11.31 -0.43
C ALA A 97 16.02 11.68 -1.57
N LEU A 98 15.46 11.81 -2.77
CA LEU A 98 16.12 12.46 -3.89
C LEU A 98 15.67 13.91 -3.93
N ASP A 99 16.62 14.83 -4.15
CA ASP A 99 16.24 16.22 -4.40
C ASP A 99 15.48 16.35 -5.73
N SER A 100 14.80 17.48 -5.87
CA SER A 100 13.96 17.78 -7.04
C SER A 100 14.74 17.69 -8.35
N THR A 101 16.00 18.13 -8.37
CA THR A 101 16.84 18.10 -9.58
C THR A 101 17.15 16.66 -10.01
N ARG A 102 17.58 15.81 -9.08
CA ARG A 102 17.83 14.38 -9.33
C ARG A 102 16.56 13.66 -9.76
N TRP A 103 15.44 13.94 -9.10
CA TRP A 103 14.14 13.36 -9.44
C TRP A 103 13.67 13.75 -10.85
N HIS A 104 13.77 15.04 -11.20
CA HIS A 104 13.39 15.52 -12.53
C HIS A 104 14.23 14.90 -13.64
N ARG A 105 15.53 14.68 -13.40
CA ARG A 105 16.40 14.01 -14.36
C ARG A 105 15.98 12.56 -14.58
N LEU A 106 15.75 11.81 -13.50
CA LEU A 106 15.34 10.40 -13.58
C LEU A 106 14.04 10.23 -14.39
N LYS A 107 13.04 11.08 -14.15
CA LYS A 107 11.76 11.02 -14.89
C LYS A 107 11.89 11.30 -16.38
N LYS A 108 12.92 12.04 -16.83
CA LYS A 108 13.16 12.32 -18.25
C LYS A 108 13.84 11.16 -18.98
N THR A 109 14.53 10.27 -18.27
CA THR A 109 15.30 9.17 -18.87
C THR A 109 14.46 7.90 -19.07
N GLY A 110 13.32 7.78 -18.39
CA GLY A 110 12.41 6.62 -18.49
C GLY A 110 11.25 6.77 -19.48
N GLY A 111 11.46 7.56 -20.54
CA GLY A 111 10.55 7.64 -21.70
C GLY A 111 11.05 6.76 -22.83
#